data_AF-A0A496ZXV6-F1
#
_entry.id   AF-A0A496ZXV6-F1
#
_cell.length_a   1.000
_cell.length_b   1.000
_cell.length_c   1.000
_cell.angle_alpha   90.00
_cell.angle_beta   90.00
_cell.angle_gamma   90.00
#
_symmetry.space_group_name_H-M   'P 1'
#
loop_
_entity.id
_entity.type
_entity.pdbx_description
1 polymer ?
#
loop_
_entity_poly.entity_id
_entity_poly.type
_entity_poly.pdbx_seq_one_letter_code
_entity_poly.pdbx_strand_id
1 'polypeptide(L)'
;IHTGKYANLKDDEEIQIELERIYDAAVLVEQLEMRVVAGHGLNYHNIHELVEMDVFEEYNIGHSIISRAVFTGLAEAVLEMKTLVNS
;
A
#
# COMPACT_ATOMS: atom_id res chain seq x y z
N ILE A 1 -7.64 6.00 -0.48
CA ILE A 1 -8.04 4.82 -1.26
C ILE A 1 -7.90 3.57 -0.40
N HIS A 2 -8.94 2.73 -0.35
CA HIS A 2 -8.98 1.51 0.44
C HIS A 2 -8.38 0.34 -0.35
N THR A 3 -7.31 -0.28 0.16
CA THR A 3 -6.57 -1.36 -0.54
C THR A 3 -6.87 -2.76 0.01
N GLY A 4 -7.85 -2.89 0.92
CA GLY A 4 -8.15 -4.16 1.56
C GLY A 4 -8.67 -5.26 0.63
N LYS A 5 -9.33 -4.93 -0.50
CA LYS A 5 -9.70 -5.95 -1.49
C LYS A 5 -8.44 -6.50 -2.15
N TYR A 6 -7.59 -5.62 -2.71
CA TYR A 6 -6.28 -5.96 -3.25
C TYR A 6 -5.47 -6.85 -2.30
N ALA A 7 -5.36 -6.46 -1.03
CA ALA A 7 -4.57 -7.19 -0.04
C ALA A 7 -5.07 -8.62 0.28
N ASN A 8 -6.32 -8.97 -0.08
CA ASN A 8 -6.92 -10.28 0.20
C ASN A 8 -7.04 -11.16 -1.04
N LEU A 9 -6.79 -10.63 -2.24
CA LEU A 9 -6.82 -11.41 -3.47
C LEU A 9 -5.58 -12.32 -3.55
N LYS A 10 -5.74 -13.44 -4.28
CA LYS A 10 -4.68 -14.45 -4.46
C LYS A 10 -4.49 -14.84 -5.92
N ASP A 11 -5.47 -14.55 -6.76
CA ASP A 11 -5.42 -14.79 -8.18
C ASP A 11 -4.78 -13.57 -8.87
N ASP A 12 -3.79 -13.80 -9.72
CA ASP A 12 -3.01 -12.73 -10.34
C ASP A 12 -3.86 -11.87 -11.28
N GLU A 13 -4.85 -12.45 -11.95
CA GLU A 13 -5.76 -11.71 -12.84
C GLU A 13 -6.67 -10.79 -12.01
N GLU A 14 -7.24 -11.30 -10.91
CA GLU A 14 -8.03 -10.47 -10.00
C GLU A 14 -7.20 -9.35 -9.35
N ILE A 15 -5.95 -9.64 -8.99
CA ILE A 15 -5.01 -8.67 -8.43
C ILE A 15 -4.77 -7.54 -9.42
N GLN A 16 -4.47 -7.86 -10.68
CA GLN A 16 -4.20 -6.86 -11.71
C GLN A 16 -5.41 -5.96 -11.95
N ILE A 17 -6.61 -6.54 -12.04
CA ILE A 17 -7.87 -5.78 -12.20
C ILE A 17 -8.07 -4.82 -11.02
N GLU A 18 -7.77 -5.26 -9.80
CA GLU A 18 -7.92 -4.42 -8.62
C GLU A 18 -6.85 -3.32 -8.53
N LEU A 19 -5.62 -3.58 -8.98
CA LEU A 19 -4.57 -2.58 -9.11
C LEU A 19 -4.94 -1.49 -10.13
N GLU A 20 -5.48 -1.86 -11.28
CA GLU A 20 -6.01 -0.90 -12.27
C GLU A 20 -7.12 -0.03 -11.67
N ARG A 21 -8.07 -0.65 -10.97
CA ARG A 21 -9.14 0.10 -10.26
C ARG A 21 -8.58 1.09 -9.23
N ILE A 22 -7.53 0.71 -8.51
CA ILE A 22 -6.85 1.55 -7.53
C ILE A 22 -6.15 2.72 -8.22
N TYR A 23 -5.45 2.47 -9.33
CA TYR A 23 -4.76 3.49 -10.11
C TYR A 23 -5.74 4.50 -10.71
N ASP A 24 -6.82 4.05 -11.35
CA ASP A 24 -7.83 4.92 -11.93
C ASP A 24 -8.48 5.83 -10.87
N ALA A 25 -8.73 5.28 -9.67
CA ALA A 25 -9.23 6.05 -8.55
C ALA A 25 -8.21 7.09 -8.05
N ALA A 26 -6.92 6.74 -8.03
CA ALA A 26 -5.85 7.65 -7.64
C ALA A 26 -5.72 8.83 -8.60
N VAL A 27 -5.67 8.55 -9.91
CA VAL A 27 -5.64 9.57 -10.96
C VAL A 27 -6.85 10.50 -10.87
N LEU A 28 -8.04 9.97 -10.62
CA LEU A 28 -9.24 10.81 -10.45
C LEU A 28 -9.13 11.72 -9.23
N VAL A 29 -8.62 11.23 -8.09
CA VAL A 29 -8.45 12.05 -6.88
C VAL A 29 -7.40 13.15 -7.11
N GLU A 30 -6.31 12.83 -7.82
CA GLU A 30 -5.28 13.81 -8.21
C GLU A 30 -5.86 14.91 -9.11
N GLN A 31 -6.66 14.54 -10.12
CA GLN A 31 -7.34 15.49 -11.01
C GLN A 31 -8.32 16.42 -10.28
N LEU A 32 -8.81 15.99 -9.12
CA LEU A 32 -9.66 16.80 -8.23
C LEU A 32 -8.84 17.67 -7.27
N GLU A 33 -7.51 17.76 -7.47
CA GLU A 33 -6.57 18.51 -6.63
C GLU A 33 -6.61 18.08 -5.15
N MET A 34 -6.90 16.79 -4.91
CA MET A 34 -6.97 16.20 -3.58
C MET A 34 -5.74 15.32 -3.31
N ARG A 35 -5.36 15.25 -2.03
CA ARG A 35 -4.26 14.37 -1.62
C ARG A 35 -4.61 12.90 -1.83
N VAL A 36 -3.76 12.19 -2.55
CA VAL A 36 -3.95 10.76 -2.81
C VAL A 36 -3.24 9.94 -1.74
N VAL A 37 -4.01 9.32 -0.85
CA VAL A 37 -3.48 8.46 0.22
C VAL A 37 -4.01 7.03 0.09
N ALA A 38 -3.22 6.03 0.44
CA ALA A 38 -3.62 4.62 0.41
C ALA A 38 -3.36 3.90 1.73
N GLY A 39 -3.99 2.75 1.93
CA GLY A 39 -3.78 1.94 3.13
C GLY A 39 -4.79 0.81 3.27
N HIS A 40 -4.79 0.18 4.45
CA HIS A 40 -5.61 -0.98 4.83
C HIS A 40 -5.22 -2.28 4.13
N GLY A 41 -4.53 -3.17 4.86
CA GLY A 41 -4.15 -4.51 4.36
C GLY A 41 -2.76 -4.59 3.72
N LEU A 42 -2.10 -3.44 3.52
CA LEU A 42 -0.72 -3.39 3.02
C LEU A 42 0.27 -4.04 4.01
N ASN A 43 1.27 -4.71 3.46
CA ASN A 43 2.32 -5.43 4.16
C ASN A 43 3.64 -5.39 3.37
N TYR A 44 4.68 -6.02 3.92
CA TYR A 44 6.05 -5.99 3.39
C TYR A 44 6.24 -6.70 2.04
N HIS A 45 5.21 -7.39 1.54
CA HIS A 45 5.28 -8.12 0.26
C HIS A 45 4.43 -7.48 -0.83
N ASN A 46 3.31 -6.85 -0.48
CA ASN A 46 2.35 -6.32 -1.46
C ASN A 46 2.40 -4.79 -1.60
N ILE A 47 3.26 -4.10 -0.86
CA ILE A 47 3.33 -2.64 -0.99
C ILE A 47 4.00 -2.19 -2.29
N HIS A 48 4.91 -3.00 -2.84
CA HIS A 48 5.71 -2.66 -4.02
C HIS A 48 4.86 -2.23 -5.22
N GLU A 49 3.83 -3.00 -5.57
CA GLU A 49 2.92 -2.70 -6.68
C GLU A 49 2.26 -1.32 -6.55
N LEU A 50 2.03 -0.84 -5.32
CA LEU A 50 1.43 0.48 -5.09
C LEU A 50 2.47 1.60 -5.06
N VAL A 51 3.71 1.31 -4.66
CA VAL A 51 4.82 2.28 -4.68
C VAL A 51 5.22 2.56 -6.11
N GLU A 52 5.29 1.53 -6.95
CA GLU A 52 5.65 1.65 -8.38
C GLU A 52 4.66 2.49 -9.19
N MET A 53 3.43 2.69 -8.70
CA MET A 53 2.46 3.57 -9.37
C MET A 53 2.82 5.05 -9.29
N ASP A 54 3.63 5.48 -8.32
CA ASP A 54 4.08 6.89 -8.13
C ASP A 54 2.94 7.94 -8.11
N VAL A 55 1.76 7.56 -7.63
CA VAL A 55 0.56 8.43 -7.53
C VAL A 55 0.11 8.69 -6.09
N PHE A 56 0.76 8.09 -5.09
CA PHE A 56 0.35 8.20 -3.69
C PHE A 56 1.32 9.05 -2.88
N GLU A 57 0.78 9.99 -2.10
CA GLU A 57 1.58 10.83 -1.19
C GLU A 57 1.89 10.13 0.15
N GLU A 58 1.04 9.20 0.58
CA GLU A 58 1.12 8.60 1.92
C GLU A 58 0.47 7.22 1.98
N TYR A 59 1.13 6.28 2.67
CA TYR A 59 0.62 4.95 2.97
C TYR A 59 0.34 4.79 4.46
N ASN A 60 -0.92 4.56 4.82
CA ASN A 60 -1.35 4.32 6.20
C ASN A 60 -1.35 2.81 6.50
N ILE A 61 -0.35 2.36 7.25
CA ILE A 61 -0.05 0.95 7.50
C ILE A 61 0.02 0.70 9.01
N GLY A 62 -0.76 -0.28 9.49
CA GLY A 62 -0.88 -0.59 10.91
C GLY A 62 -0.56 -2.04 11.26
N HIS A 63 -1.51 -2.94 11.01
CA HIS A 63 -1.45 -4.32 11.48
C HIS A 63 -0.16 -5.05 11.08
N SER A 64 0.30 -4.91 9.83
CA SER A 64 1.51 -5.57 9.35
C SER A 64 2.78 -5.10 10.07
N ILE A 65 2.92 -3.80 10.34
CA ILE A 65 4.04 -3.24 11.11
C ILE A 65 4.01 -3.78 12.54
N ILE A 66 2.85 -3.77 13.20
CA ILE A 66 2.73 -4.30 14.57
C ILE A 66 3.04 -5.80 14.62
N SER A 67 2.53 -6.58 13.67
CA SER A 67 2.80 -8.01 13.57
C SER A 67 4.28 -8.30 13.36
N ARG A 68 4.99 -7.53 12.53
CA ARG A 68 6.45 -7.63 12.35
C ARG A 68 7.22 -7.22 13.62
N ALA A 69 6.76 -6.18 14.29
CA ALA A 69 7.38 -5.63 15.50
C ALA A 69 7.39 -6.61 16.69
N VAL A 70 6.47 -7.58 16.73
CA VAL A 70 6.48 -8.65 17.75
C VAL A 70 7.77 -9.49 17.67
N PHE A 71 8.41 -9.56 16.50
CA PHE A 71 9.62 -10.37 16.28
C PHE A 71 10.90 -9.55 16.22
N THR A 72 10.84 -8.31 15.71
CA THR A 72 12.00 -7.47 15.39
C THR A 72 12.08 -6.20 16.25
N GLY A 73 11.00 -5.86 16.96
CA GLY A 73 10.84 -4.56 17.60
C GLY A 73 10.27 -3.50 16.65
N LEU A 74 9.59 -2.50 17.22
CA LEU A 74 8.85 -1.49 16.46
C LEU A 74 9.76 -0.62 15.58
N ALA A 75 10.95 -0.26 16.08
CA ALA A 75 11.88 0.60 15.35
C ALA A 75 12.36 -0.04 14.05
N GLU A 76 12.73 -1.32 14.09
CA GLU A 76 13.16 -2.08 12.92
C GLU A 76 12.00 -2.28 11.94
N ALA A 77 10.83 -2.69 12.44
CA ALA A 77 9.64 -2.89 11.62
C ALA A 77 9.23 -1.62 10.84
N VAL A 78 9.26 -0.45 11.47
CA VAL A 78 8.97 0.83 10.82
C VAL A 78 10.04 1.20 9.79
N LEU A 79 11.32 1.03 10.13
CA LEU A 79 12.43 1.36 9.22
C LEU A 79 12.41 0.50 7.97
N GLU A 80 12.15 -0.80 8.12
CA GLU A 80 12.03 -1.75 7.01
C GLU A 80 10.88 -1.33 6.08
N MET A 81 9.68 -1.06 6.62
CA MET A 81 8.54 -0.63 5.80
C MET A 81 8.83 0.70 5.09
N LYS A 82 9.43 1.66 5.79
CA LYS A 82 9.83 2.94 5.20
C LYS A 82 10.82 2.77 4.05
N THR A 83 11.72 1.79 4.15
CA THR A 83 12.69 1.51 3.08
C THR A 83 11.98 1.00 1.82
N LEU A 84 10.97 0.13 1.97
CA LEU A 84 10.16 -0.37 0.85
C LEU A 84 9.27 0.71 0.21
N VAL A 85 8.86 1.71 0.98
CA VAL A 85 8.07 2.86 0.46
C VAL A 85 8.94 3.87 -0.28
N ASN A 86 10.23 3.96 0.07
CA ASN A 86 11.17 4.93 -0.51
C ASN A 86 12.10 4.32 -1.57
N SER A 87 11.92 3.05 -1.92
CA SER A 87 12.71 2.32 -2.93
C SER A 87 12.12 2.51 -4.31
#